data_AF-A0A3N0UUB4-F1
#
_entry.id   AF-A0A3N0UUB4-F1
#
_cell.length_a   1.000
_cell.length_b   1.000
_cell.length_c   1.000
_cell.angle_alpha   90.00
_cell.angle_beta   90.00
_cell.angle_gamma   90.00
#
_symmetry.space_group_name_H-M   'P 1'
#
loop_
_entity.id
_entity.type
_entity.pdbx_description
1 polymer ?
#
loop_
_entity_poly.entity_id
_entity_poly.type
_entity_poly.pdbx_seq_one_letter_code
_entity_poly.pdbx_strand_id
1 'polypeptide(L)'
;MSIGNALRKRRKALDLTLQELAVRVDADSGNLSRIERGTQGVSEAMLMRLCAALDCTPAYLYAQTESASGLSASASPRLNLLQPQEFVRWFRSAAPYIHAFGGRTFVIAFGGEVVDDGQFVALSHDLNLLASLEVRLVLVHGVRPQIESRLKRAHIETRLVDGLRVTDDDAMQAVKEANGAVRVEIEALLSMGLINSPMAGADIRVASGNFVTAKPLGVRNGVDLQHTGEVRKVDEIGIRKRLDDGELVLLSPLGYSPTGEVFNLTLEDVAVSAAIALDADKLIFLMDAPGVHNARGELLREMTAHKARNLLRNIDDKTGADQTPQNFSEDEGYYLPAAVRACDGGVARTHLISRHVDGAIVQELFTHDGIGTMITEEPLETMRQAEIGDVGGILQLIEPMEAEGILVRRGRERLEMEISHFFVMEHDGVIIACAALYPFPDDRKAELACVAVHRNFRRGGRGDRLLKYSEEQARERGIRALFVLTTRTEHWFLERGFVETDVNELPPAKQQLYNFQRRSKVFVKKI
;
A
#
# COMPACT_ATOMS: atom_id res chain seq x y z
N MET A 1 41.74 -4.23 0.48
CA MET A 1 42.57 -4.55 1.67
C MET A 1 42.69 -6.08 1.73
N SER A 2 43.86 -6.69 1.99
CA SER A 2 43.99 -8.16 1.91
C SER A 2 43.23 -8.87 3.04
N ILE A 3 42.75 -10.09 2.79
CA ILE A 3 42.08 -10.96 3.77
C ILE A 3 42.89 -11.13 5.08
N GLY A 4 44.22 -11.00 4.98
CA GLY A 4 45.13 -10.98 6.12
C GLY A 4 44.83 -9.88 7.15
N ASN A 5 44.45 -8.69 6.72
CA ASN A 5 44.13 -7.59 7.64
C ASN A 5 42.81 -7.86 8.40
N ALA A 6 41.82 -8.46 7.74
CA ALA A 6 40.56 -8.84 8.37
C ALA A 6 40.78 -9.94 9.43
N LEU A 7 41.60 -10.95 9.10
CA LEU A 7 42.02 -12.00 10.02
C LEU A 7 42.74 -11.41 11.26
N ARG A 8 43.70 -10.50 11.04
CA ARG A 8 44.43 -9.82 12.12
C ARG A 8 43.50 -9.01 13.03
N LYS A 9 42.54 -8.29 12.46
CA LYS A 9 41.58 -7.48 13.19
C LYS A 9 40.66 -8.35 14.05
N ARG A 10 40.15 -9.47 13.49
CA ARG A 10 39.31 -10.41 14.24
C ARG A 10 40.08 -11.11 15.35
N ARG A 11 41.31 -11.56 15.09
CA ARG A 11 42.17 -12.17 16.12
C ARG A 11 42.41 -11.21 17.29
N LYS A 12 42.75 -9.95 17.01
CA LYS A 12 42.93 -8.92 18.05
C LYS A 12 41.65 -8.62 18.82
N ALA A 13 40.49 -8.65 18.17
CA ALA A 13 39.20 -8.44 18.84
C ALA A 13 38.85 -9.56 19.83
N LEU A 14 39.42 -10.75 19.64
CA LEU A 14 39.30 -11.89 20.55
C LEU A 14 40.47 -12.00 21.54
N ASP A 15 41.33 -10.98 21.59
CA ASP A 15 42.53 -10.91 22.42
C ASP A 15 43.48 -12.12 22.29
N LEU A 16 43.51 -12.74 21.10
CA LEU A 16 44.36 -13.89 20.83
C LEU A 16 45.73 -13.47 20.32
N THR A 17 46.78 -14.08 20.85
CA THR A 17 48.13 -13.96 20.29
C THR A 17 48.24 -14.76 18.98
N LEU A 18 49.23 -14.40 18.15
CA LEU A 18 49.54 -15.15 16.92
C LEU A 18 49.92 -16.60 17.22
N GLN A 19 50.58 -16.85 18.35
CA GLN A 19 51.00 -18.17 18.77
C GLN A 19 49.80 -19.03 19.19
N GLU A 20 48.83 -18.46 19.91
CA GLU A 20 47.60 -19.18 20.29
C GLU A 20 46.74 -19.51 19.07
N LEU A 21 46.62 -18.60 18.11
CA LEU A 21 45.90 -18.89 16.87
C LEU A 21 46.62 -19.99 16.08
N ALA A 22 47.95 -19.96 16.01
CA ALA A 22 48.77 -20.96 15.33
C ALA A 22 48.53 -22.38 15.87
N VAL A 23 48.46 -22.52 17.20
CA VAL A 23 48.13 -23.79 17.86
C VAL A 23 46.71 -24.26 17.50
N ARG A 24 45.73 -23.35 17.45
CA ARG A 24 44.32 -23.71 17.16
C ARG A 24 44.09 -24.18 15.73
N VAL A 25 44.90 -23.72 14.78
CA VAL A 25 44.74 -24.08 13.35
C VAL A 25 45.79 -25.08 12.85
N ASP A 26 46.61 -25.60 13.76
CA ASP A 26 47.74 -26.50 13.48
C ASP A 26 48.66 -25.93 12.40
N ALA A 27 49.22 -24.74 12.67
CA ALA A 27 50.09 -24.03 11.74
C ALA A 27 51.26 -23.33 12.42
N ASP A 28 52.23 -22.90 11.62
CA ASP A 28 53.36 -22.08 12.07
C ASP A 28 52.95 -20.61 12.24
N SER A 29 53.34 -19.98 13.36
CA SER A 29 52.99 -18.59 13.65
C SER A 29 53.69 -17.59 12.71
N GLY A 30 54.83 -17.95 12.13
CA GLY A 30 55.50 -17.21 11.07
C GLY A 30 54.70 -17.23 9.76
N ASN A 31 54.10 -18.36 9.40
CA ASN A 31 53.17 -18.47 8.27
C ASN A 31 51.92 -17.61 8.48
N LEU A 32 51.30 -17.67 9.66
CA LEU A 32 50.15 -16.82 9.98
C LEU A 32 50.50 -15.33 9.97
N SER A 33 51.70 -14.96 10.43
CA SER A 33 52.18 -13.58 10.38
C SER A 33 52.38 -13.07 8.94
N ARG A 34 52.80 -13.94 8.00
CA ARG A 34 52.91 -13.60 6.58
C ARG A 34 51.53 -13.48 5.92
N ILE A 35 50.60 -14.36 6.29
CA ILE A 35 49.19 -14.29 5.88
C ILE A 35 48.55 -12.99 6.36
N GLU A 36 48.68 -12.63 7.64
CA GLU A 36 48.11 -11.41 8.20
C GLU A 36 48.68 -10.13 7.57
N ARG A 37 49.94 -10.17 7.14
CA ARG A 37 50.60 -9.06 6.41
C ARG A 37 50.29 -9.04 4.92
N GLY A 38 49.56 -10.04 4.40
CA GLY A 38 49.24 -10.16 2.98
C GLY A 38 50.44 -10.52 2.09
N THR A 39 51.56 -10.97 2.66
CA THR A 39 52.75 -11.38 1.90
C THR A 39 52.69 -12.85 1.49
N GLN A 40 51.68 -13.59 1.96
CA GLN A 40 51.41 -14.97 1.58
C GLN A 40 49.90 -15.17 1.45
N GLY A 41 49.47 -15.83 0.37
CA GLY A 41 48.06 -16.19 0.16
C GLY A 41 47.57 -17.25 1.14
N VAL A 42 46.25 -17.35 1.31
CA VAL A 42 45.61 -18.34 2.18
C VAL A 42 44.87 -19.35 1.31
N SER A 43 45.15 -20.65 1.50
CA SER A 43 44.36 -21.70 0.85
C SER A 43 42.98 -21.80 1.47
N GLU A 44 41.99 -22.28 0.70
CA GLU A 44 40.61 -22.42 1.17
C GLU A 44 40.50 -23.29 2.44
N ALA A 45 41.21 -24.42 2.49
CA ALA A 45 41.24 -25.30 3.66
C ALA A 45 41.85 -24.64 4.90
N MET A 46 42.82 -23.74 4.71
CA MET A 46 43.43 -22.97 5.80
C MET A 46 42.51 -21.82 6.24
N LEU A 47 41.82 -21.18 5.30
CA LEU A 47 40.86 -20.11 5.57
C LEU A 47 39.69 -20.63 6.42
N MET A 48 39.16 -21.81 6.09
CA MET A 48 38.08 -22.43 6.87
C MET A 48 38.50 -22.75 8.31
N ARG A 49 39.73 -23.26 8.51
CA ARG A 49 40.29 -23.50 9.86
C ARG A 49 40.47 -22.21 10.65
N LEU A 50 40.97 -21.15 10.00
CA LEU A 50 41.10 -19.84 10.61
C LEU A 50 39.75 -19.24 10.99
N CYS A 51 38.74 -19.38 10.13
CA CYS A 51 37.37 -18.93 10.39
C CYS A 51 36.78 -19.63 11.63
N ALA A 52 36.91 -20.95 11.70
CA ALA A 52 36.46 -21.74 12.84
C ALA A 52 37.19 -21.34 14.14
N ALA A 53 38.51 -21.16 14.10
CA ALA A 53 39.30 -20.77 15.28
C ALA A 53 39.03 -19.32 15.76
N LEU A 54 38.52 -18.47 14.87
CA LEU A 54 38.20 -17.06 15.11
C LEU A 54 36.70 -16.78 15.24
N ASP A 55 35.89 -17.84 15.35
CA ASP A 55 34.44 -17.79 15.49
C ASP A 55 33.80 -16.83 14.49
N CYS A 56 34.07 -17.07 13.21
CA CYS A 56 33.52 -16.29 12.10
C CYS A 56 33.40 -17.15 10.82
N THR A 57 32.75 -16.62 9.79
CA THR A 57 32.63 -17.26 8.48
C THR A 57 33.55 -16.60 7.46
N PRO A 58 33.91 -17.28 6.35
CA PRO A 58 34.64 -16.63 5.25
C PRO A 58 33.91 -15.39 4.74
N ALA A 59 32.57 -15.46 4.60
CA ALA A 59 31.74 -14.32 4.18
C ALA A 59 31.92 -13.09 5.10
N TYR A 60 32.01 -13.30 6.41
CA TYR A 60 32.29 -12.21 7.37
C TYR A 60 33.66 -11.56 7.12
N LEU A 61 34.70 -12.34 6.82
CA LEU A 61 36.03 -11.81 6.54
C LEU A 61 36.10 -11.07 5.21
N TYR A 62 35.42 -11.56 4.16
CA TYR A 62 35.37 -10.90 2.86
C TYR A 62 34.56 -9.58 2.91
N ALA A 63 33.45 -9.54 3.65
CA ALA A 63 32.69 -8.31 3.88
C ALA A 63 33.52 -7.23 4.61
N GLN A 64 34.41 -7.63 5.52
CA GLN A 64 35.36 -6.72 6.18
C GLN A 64 36.46 -6.21 5.24
N THR A 65 36.76 -6.94 4.15
CA THR A 65 37.72 -6.47 3.13
C THR A 65 37.12 -5.51 2.12
N GLU A 66 35.84 -5.66 1.78
CA GLU A 66 35.10 -4.80 0.84
C GLU A 66 34.72 -3.45 1.45
N SER A 67 34.40 -3.43 2.76
CA SER A 67 34.03 -2.21 3.48
C SER A 67 35.14 -1.15 3.59
N ALA A 68 36.37 -1.46 3.18
CA ALA A 68 37.50 -0.52 3.19
C ALA A 68 38.10 -0.24 1.80
N SER A 69 37.62 -0.88 0.73
CA SER A 69 37.97 -0.49 -0.65
C SER A 69 36.96 0.53 -1.16
N GLY A 70 37.30 1.81 -1.05
CA GLY A 70 36.57 2.93 -1.63
C GLY A 70 36.63 2.95 -3.16
N LEU A 71 36.12 1.91 -3.80
CA LEU A 71 35.91 1.86 -5.24
C LEU A 71 34.41 1.68 -5.50
N SER A 72 33.85 2.75 -6.08
CA SER A 72 32.50 2.90 -6.61
C SER A 72 32.07 1.71 -7.45
N ALA A 73 31.33 0.79 -6.84
CA ALA A 73 30.39 -0.10 -7.52
C ALA A 73 28.99 0.23 -7.00
N SER A 74 28.07 0.35 -7.94
CA SER A 74 26.66 0.73 -7.76
C SER A 74 26.03 0.10 -6.53
N ALA A 75 25.36 0.95 -5.75
CA ALA A 75 24.72 0.62 -4.49
C ALA A 75 23.77 -0.58 -4.64
N SER A 76 24.18 -1.74 -4.16
CA SER A 76 23.23 -2.69 -3.58
C SER A 76 22.72 -2.03 -2.30
N PRO A 77 21.40 -1.85 -2.12
CA PRO A 77 20.89 -1.20 -0.93
C PRO A 77 21.27 -2.07 0.27
N ARG A 78 22.09 -1.52 1.18
CA ARG A 78 22.18 -2.08 2.53
C ARG A 78 20.78 -2.04 3.08
N LEU A 79 20.15 -3.20 3.28
CA LEU A 79 18.94 -3.31 4.09
C LEU A 79 19.26 -2.60 5.41
N ASN A 80 18.68 -1.42 5.64
CA ASN A 80 18.57 -0.88 6.97
C ASN A 80 17.69 -1.88 7.70
N LEU A 81 18.33 -2.84 8.38
CA LEU A 81 17.65 -3.73 9.30
C LEU A 81 16.96 -2.81 10.29
N LEU A 82 15.64 -2.69 10.17
CA LEU A 82 14.79 -2.12 11.20
C LEU A 82 15.28 -2.66 12.54
N GLN A 83 15.38 -1.80 13.56
CA GLN A 83 15.66 -2.30 14.90
C GLN A 83 14.66 -3.43 15.18
N PRO A 84 15.03 -4.55 15.83
CA PRO A 84 14.13 -5.70 15.99
C PRO A 84 12.73 -5.33 16.51
N GLN A 85 12.64 -4.26 17.31
CA GLN A 85 11.37 -3.70 17.79
C GLN A 85 10.54 -3.02 16.69
N GLU A 86 11.17 -2.30 15.76
CA GLU A 86 10.50 -1.67 14.61
C GLU A 86 9.97 -2.74 13.65
N PHE A 87 10.75 -3.79 13.38
CA PHE A 87 10.28 -4.94 12.60
C PHE A 87 9.05 -5.60 13.25
N VAL A 88 9.10 -5.89 14.56
CA VAL A 88 7.98 -6.50 15.28
C VAL A 88 6.74 -5.60 15.25
N ARG A 89 6.90 -4.27 15.38
CA ARG A 89 5.79 -3.32 15.27
C ARG A 89 5.18 -3.35 13.87
N TRP A 90 6.00 -3.26 12.83
CA TRP A 90 5.55 -3.32 11.44
C TRP A 90 4.84 -4.65 11.13
N PHE A 91 5.42 -5.77 11.55
CA PHE A 91 4.82 -7.09 11.32
C PHE A 91 3.47 -7.24 12.02
N ARG A 92 3.35 -6.75 13.27
CA ARG A 92 2.06 -6.73 13.98
C ARG A 92 1.04 -5.80 13.33
N SER A 93 1.46 -4.66 12.78
CA SER A 93 0.55 -3.78 12.04
C SER A 93 0.12 -4.36 10.69
N ALA A 94 0.95 -5.22 10.08
CA ALA A 94 0.64 -5.90 8.83
C ALA A 94 -0.25 -7.15 9.03
N ALA A 95 -0.20 -7.78 10.22
CA ALA A 95 -0.91 -9.03 10.51
C ALA A 95 -2.43 -9.04 10.24
N PRO A 96 -3.20 -7.96 10.52
CA PRO A 96 -4.63 -7.93 10.17
C PRO A 96 -4.88 -8.09 8.68
N TYR A 97 -4.03 -7.48 7.84
CA TYR A 97 -4.14 -7.53 6.38
C TYR A 97 -3.80 -8.92 5.83
N ILE A 98 -2.88 -9.65 6.47
CA ILE A 98 -2.53 -11.03 6.08
C ILE A 98 -3.77 -11.93 6.08
N HIS A 99 -4.56 -11.89 7.15
CA HIS A 99 -5.77 -12.71 7.23
C HIS A 99 -6.88 -12.20 6.30
N ALA A 100 -6.99 -10.88 6.13
CA ALA A 100 -8.01 -10.26 5.29
C ALA A 100 -7.85 -10.57 3.80
N PHE A 101 -6.61 -10.80 3.33
CA PHE A 101 -6.30 -10.99 1.91
C PHE A 101 -6.35 -12.45 1.44
N GLY A 102 -6.27 -13.43 2.35
CA GLY A 102 -6.38 -14.85 1.98
C GLY A 102 -7.68 -15.14 1.24
N GLY A 103 -7.58 -15.80 0.07
CA GLY A 103 -8.72 -16.14 -0.80
C GLY A 103 -9.33 -14.96 -1.57
N ARG A 104 -8.82 -13.72 -1.38
CA ARG A 104 -9.30 -12.54 -2.10
C ARG A 104 -8.74 -12.48 -3.52
N THR A 105 -9.51 -11.90 -4.44
CA THR A 105 -9.11 -11.79 -5.85
C THR A 105 -8.58 -10.40 -6.16
N PHE A 106 -7.30 -10.31 -6.52
CA PHE A 106 -6.66 -9.05 -6.91
C PHE A 106 -6.32 -9.07 -8.39
N VAL A 107 -6.75 -8.02 -9.09
CA VAL A 107 -6.32 -7.75 -10.47
C VAL A 107 -5.21 -6.70 -10.43
N ILE A 108 -4.03 -7.03 -10.96
CA ILE A 108 -2.86 -6.15 -10.97
C ILE A 108 -2.52 -5.85 -12.43
N ALA A 109 -2.65 -4.59 -12.80
CA ALA A 109 -2.42 -4.07 -14.13
C ALA A 109 -1.14 -3.23 -14.16
N PHE A 110 -0.29 -3.46 -15.16
CA PHE A 110 0.97 -2.73 -15.30
C PHE A 110 1.35 -2.52 -16.76
N GLY A 111 1.97 -1.38 -17.06
CA GLY A 111 2.43 -1.03 -18.41
C GLY A 111 3.54 -1.95 -18.94
N GLY A 112 3.79 -1.89 -20.25
CA GLY A 112 4.88 -2.66 -20.88
C GLY A 112 6.27 -2.21 -20.45
N GLU A 113 6.36 -0.98 -19.93
CA GLU A 113 7.55 -0.33 -19.38
C GLU A 113 8.14 -1.10 -18.20
N VAL A 114 7.30 -1.78 -17.40
CA VAL A 114 7.75 -2.61 -16.26
C VAL A 114 8.63 -3.77 -16.74
N VAL A 115 8.34 -4.33 -17.92
CA VAL A 115 9.14 -5.41 -18.52
C VAL A 115 10.35 -4.81 -19.23
N ASP A 116 10.17 -3.75 -20.02
CA ASP A 116 11.23 -3.11 -20.81
C ASP A 116 12.39 -2.59 -19.94
N ASP A 117 12.08 -2.02 -18.78
CA ASP A 117 13.07 -1.48 -17.82
C ASP A 117 13.60 -2.56 -16.84
N GLY A 118 13.17 -3.82 -16.96
CA GLY A 118 13.59 -4.93 -16.09
C GLY A 118 13.04 -4.89 -14.67
N GLN A 119 12.08 -4.00 -14.38
CA GLN A 119 11.47 -3.86 -13.05
C GLN A 119 10.55 -5.03 -12.67
N PHE A 120 10.14 -5.86 -13.63
CA PHE A 120 9.30 -7.02 -13.38
C PHE A 120 9.92 -8.02 -12.37
N VAL A 121 11.25 -8.08 -12.26
CA VAL A 121 11.92 -8.91 -11.25
C VAL A 121 11.57 -8.46 -9.83
N ALA A 122 11.55 -7.15 -9.57
CA ALA A 122 11.15 -6.64 -8.27
C ALA A 122 9.65 -6.89 -8.03
N LEU A 123 8.82 -6.66 -9.05
CA LEU A 123 7.38 -6.95 -8.98
C LEU A 123 7.10 -8.43 -8.69
N SER A 124 7.87 -9.35 -9.27
CA SER A 124 7.65 -10.79 -9.05
C SER A 124 7.91 -11.18 -7.59
N HIS A 125 8.75 -10.47 -6.85
CA HIS A 125 8.90 -10.67 -5.39
C HIS A 125 7.61 -10.31 -4.63
N ASP A 126 6.99 -9.19 -4.95
CA ASP A 126 5.71 -8.77 -4.35
C ASP A 126 4.58 -9.75 -4.69
N LEU A 127 4.50 -10.19 -5.96
CA LEU A 127 3.51 -11.16 -6.42
C LEU A 127 3.67 -12.52 -5.73
N ASN A 128 4.91 -12.98 -5.57
CA ASN A 128 5.24 -14.17 -4.81
C ASN A 128 4.74 -14.04 -3.37
N LEU A 129 5.04 -12.93 -2.69
CA LEU A 129 4.55 -12.71 -1.32
C LEU A 129 3.02 -12.80 -1.25
N LEU A 130 2.30 -12.11 -2.14
CA LEU A 130 0.84 -12.19 -2.18
C LEU A 130 0.32 -13.61 -2.45
N ALA A 131 0.92 -14.34 -3.38
CA ALA A 131 0.55 -15.73 -3.66
C ALA A 131 0.77 -16.64 -2.43
N SER A 132 1.85 -16.41 -1.67
CA SER A 132 2.12 -17.15 -0.42
C SER A 132 1.10 -16.88 0.70
N LEU A 133 0.38 -15.76 0.60
CA LEU A 133 -0.74 -15.39 1.47
C LEU A 133 -2.09 -15.84 0.91
N GLU A 134 -2.09 -16.75 -0.07
CA GLU A 134 -3.27 -17.32 -0.71
C GLU A 134 -4.15 -16.28 -1.42
N VAL A 135 -3.56 -15.15 -1.86
CA VAL A 135 -4.25 -14.18 -2.72
C VAL A 135 -4.39 -14.77 -4.13
N ARG A 136 -5.59 -14.67 -4.70
CA ARG A 136 -5.89 -15.10 -6.06
C ARG A 136 -5.49 -13.98 -7.03
N LEU A 137 -4.44 -14.19 -7.79
CA LEU A 137 -3.81 -13.15 -8.61
C LEU A 137 -4.21 -13.24 -10.08
N VAL A 138 -4.68 -12.13 -10.64
CA VAL A 138 -4.84 -11.92 -12.08
C VAL A 138 -3.95 -10.77 -12.51
N LEU A 139 -2.99 -11.04 -13.38
CA LEU A 139 -2.11 -10.03 -13.95
C LEU A 139 -2.63 -9.59 -15.31
N VAL A 140 -2.62 -8.29 -15.56
CA VAL A 140 -2.88 -7.71 -16.89
C VAL A 140 -1.69 -6.86 -17.27
N HIS A 141 -1.01 -7.19 -18.37
CA HIS A 141 0.18 -6.46 -18.77
C HIS A 141 -0.12 -5.50 -19.94
N GLY A 142 0.66 -4.43 -20.06
CA GLY A 142 0.72 -3.58 -21.24
C GLY A 142 1.79 -4.06 -22.21
N VAL A 143 1.77 -3.53 -23.43
CA VAL A 143 2.79 -3.80 -24.47
C VAL A 143 3.08 -2.58 -25.35
N ARG A 144 2.69 -1.36 -24.92
CA ARG A 144 2.79 -0.16 -25.77
C ARG A 144 4.22 0.10 -26.27
N PRO A 145 5.28 0.07 -25.43
CA PRO A 145 6.66 0.27 -25.89
C PRO A 145 7.13 -0.79 -26.88
N GLN A 146 6.74 -2.05 -26.65
CA GLN A 146 7.16 -3.19 -27.47
C GLN A 146 6.50 -3.17 -28.85
N ILE A 147 5.25 -2.73 -28.94
CA ILE A 147 4.57 -2.50 -30.22
C ILE A 147 5.29 -1.40 -30.99
N GLU A 148 5.54 -0.26 -30.35
CA GLU A 148 6.17 0.91 -30.99
C GLU A 148 7.57 0.56 -31.54
N SER A 149 8.37 -0.17 -30.76
CA SER A 149 9.68 -0.68 -31.20
C SER A 149 9.58 -1.54 -32.46
N ARG A 150 8.56 -2.39 -32.57
CA ARG A 150 8.36 -3.27 -33.73
C ARG A 150 7.84 -2.53 -34.95
N LEU A 151 6.87 -1.63 -34.79
CA LEU A 151 6.36 -0.77 -35.86
C LEU A 151 7.51 0.07 -36.46
N LYS A 152 8.32 0.69 -35.60
CA LYS A 152 9.50 1.46 -36.02
C LYS A 152 10.50 0.61 -36.79
N ARG A 153 10.78 -0.62 -36.35
CA ARG A 153 11.66 -1.56 -37.07
C ARG A 153 11.09 -1.98 -38.43
N ALA A 154 9.78 -2.15 -38.51
CA ALA A 154 9.07 -2.48 -39.74
C ALA A 154 8.84 -1.25 -40.65
N HIS A 155 9.21 -0.04 -40.21
CA HIS A 155 8.95 1.22 -40.89
C HIS A 155 7.45 1.47 -41.15
N ILE A 156 6.60 1.00 -40.23
CA ILE A 156 5.15 1.22 -40.23
C ILE A 156 4.88 2.47 -39.39
N GLU A 157 4.07 3.40 -39.92
CA GLU A 157 3.72 4.65 -39.23
C GLU A 157 2.68 4.40 -38.14
N THR A 158 2.94 4.87 -36.92
CA THR A 158 1.98 4.80 -35.81
C THR A 158 0.94 5.92 -35.95
N ARG A 159 -0.34 5.53 -36.03
CA ARG A 159 -1.48 6.47 -35.98
C ARG A 159 -2.28 6.28 -34.71
N LEU A 160 -2.51 7.38 -33.98
CA LEU A 160 -3.35 7.43 -32.79
C LEU A 160 -4.59 8.31 -33.03
N VAL A 161 -5.74 7.92 -32.48
CA VAL A 161 -6.99 8.69 -32.45
C VAL A 161 -7.54 8.62 -31.03
N ASP A 162 -7.65 9.75 -30.34
CA ASP A 162 -8.10 9.83 -28.94
C ASP A 162 -7.32 8.89 -28.00
N GLY A 163 -5.99 8.80 -28.20
CA GLY A 163 -5.12 7.90 -27.43
C GLY A 163 -5.22 6.41 -27.83
N LEU A 164 -6.10 6.04 -28.76
CA LEU A 164 -6.24 4.68 -29.27
C LEU A 164 -5.45 4.50 -30.56
N ARG A 165 -4.68 3.41 -30.66
CA ARG A 165 -3.97 3.07 -31.89
C ARG A 165 -4.96 2.68 -32.97
N VAL A 166 -4.76 3.14 -34.20
CA VAL A 166 -5.38 2.53 -35.39
C VAL A 166 -4.57 1.28 -35.70
N THR A 167 -5.19 0.11 -35.61
CA THR A 167 -4.47 -1.16 -35.79
C THR A 167 -4.89 -1.82 -37.10
N ASP A 168 -4.17 -1.54 -38.17
CA ASP A 168 -4.34 -2.24 -39.46
C ASP A 168 -3.69 -3.63 -39.46
N ASP A 169 -3.78 -4.35 -40.58
CA ASP A 169 -3.26 -5.74 -40.70
C ASP A 169 -1.75 -5.82 -40.40
N ASP A 170 -0.97 -4.86 -40.90
CA ASP A 170 0.49 -4.82 -40.71
C ASP A 170 0.84 -4.46 -39.26
N ALA A 171 0.17 -3.47 -38.69
CA ALA A 171 0.32 -3.12 -37.28
C ALA A 171 -0.12 -4.26 -36.36
N MET A 172 -1.18 -5.00 -36.73
CA MET A 172 -1.66 -6.13 -35.96
C MET A 172 -0.63 -7.25 -35.87
N GLN A 173 0.20 -7.44 -36.90
CA GLN A 173 1.32 -8.39 -36.83
C GLN A 173 2.34 -7.98 -35.76
N ALA A 174 2.74 -6.70 -35.73
CA ALA A 174 3.63 -6.18 -34.69
C ALA A 174 3.03 -6.31 -33.28
N VAL A 175 1.71 -6.12 -33.14
CA VAL A 175 0.99 -6.30 -31.88
C VAL A 175 1.00 -7.76 -31.42
N LYS A 176 0.76 -8.72 -32.31
CA LYS A 176 0.82 -10.17 -31.99
C LYS A 176 2.21 -10.57 -31.53
N GLU A 177 3.25 -10.11 -32.24
CA GLU A 177 4.64 -10.38 -31.89
C GLU A 177 5.04 -9.76 -30.53
N ALA A 178 4.63 -8.52 -30.27
CA ALA A 178 4.91 -7.84 -29.00
C ALA A 178 4.28 -8.59 -27.82
N ASN A 179 2.99 -8.94 -27.94
CA ASN A 179 2.27 -9.69 -26.91
C ASN A 179 2.89 -11.07 -26.65
N GLY A 180 3.21 -11.81 -27.72
CA GLY A 180 3.86 -13.12 -27.58
C GLY A 180 5.20 -13.04 -26.87
N ALA A 181 6.04 -12.07 -27.25
CA ALA A 181 7.34 -11.86 -26.62
C ALA A 181 7.23 -11.50 -25.13
N VAL A 182 6.41 -10.49 -24.80
CA VAL A 182 6.23 -10.02 -23.41
C VAL A 182 5.61 -11.10 -22.53
N ARG A 183 4.62 -11.85 -23.03
CA ARG A 183 4.02 -12.97 -22.30
C ARG A 183 5.05 -14.03 -21.94
N VAL A 184 5.86 -14.46 -22.93
CA VAL A 184 6.91 -15.49 -22.71
C VAL A 184 7.94 -14.99 -21.69
N GLU A 185 8.31 -13.72 -21.75
CA GLU A 185 9.26 -13.12 -20.81
C GLU A 185 8.70 -13.08 -19.38
N ILE A 186 7.46 -12.63 -19.20
CA ILE A 186 6.78 -12.64 -17.90
C ILE A 186 6.69 -14.06 -17.34
N GLU A 187 6.26 -15.03 -18.14
CA GLU A 187 6.15 -16.44 -17.74
C GLU A 187 7.53 -17.01 -17.34
N ALA A 188 8.60 -16.67 -18.07
CA ALA A 188 9.96 -17.05 -17.72
C ALA A 188 10.42 -16.43 -16.40
N LEU A 189 10.15 -15.14 -16.17
CA LEU A 189 10.53 -14.43 -14.95
C LEU A 189 9.77 -14.95 -13.72
N LEU A 190 8.48 -15.30 -13.87
CA LEU A 190 7.68 -15.92 -12.82
C LEU A 190 8.11 -17.37 -12.52
N SER A 191 8.74 -18.05 -13.48
CA SER A 191 9.28 -19.41 -13.31
C SER A 191 10.61 -19.43 -12.55
N MET A 192 11.25 -18.28 -12.32
CA MET A 192 12.49 -18.20 -11.56
C MET A 192 12.20 -18.41 -10.07
N GLY A 193 12.30 -19.66 -9.60
CA GLY A 193 12.27 -19.98 -8.17
C GLY A 193 13.37 -19.22 -7.45
N LEU A 194 13.00 -18.28 -6.59
CA LEU A 194 13.96 -17.40 -5.91
C LEU A 194 14.78 -18.19 -4.88
N ILE A 195 16.01 -18.54 -5.28
CA ILE A 195 16.99 -19.23 -4.44
C ILE A 195 17.25 -18.39 -3.18
N ASN A 196 17.08 -18.99 -1.99
CA ASN A 196 17.18 -18.33 -0.67
C ASN A 196 16.06 -17.32 -0.34
N SER A 197 14.95 -17.29 -1.07
CA SER A 197 13.73 -16.69 -0.54
C SER A 197 13.02 -17.66 0.42
N PRO A 198 12.20 -17.17 1.37
CA PRO A 198 11.28 -18.00 2.14
C PRO A 198 10.33 -18.84 1.27
N MET A 199 10.26 -18.53 -0.03
CA MET A 199 9.44 -19.17 -1.05
C MET A 199 10.23 -20.10 -1.97
N ALA A 200 11.45 -20.51 -1.59
CA ALA A 200 12.18 -21.55 -2.31
C ALA A 200 11.33 -22.84 -2.39
N GLY A 201 10.77 -23.13 -3.58
CA GLY A 201 9.88 -24.27 -3.84
C GLY A 201 8.40 -23.93 -4.06
N ALA A 202 8.00 -22.66 -3.97
CA ALA A 202 6.67 -22.22 -4.41
C ALA A 202 6.71 -21.95 -5.92
N ASP A 203 6.37 -22.95 -6.72
CA ASP A 203 6.22 -22.77 -8.17
C ASP A 203 4.95 -21.95 -8.44
N ILE A 204 5.09 -20.67 -8.82
CA ILE A 204 3.96 -19.92 -9.39
C ILE A 204 3.63 -20.55 -10.74
N ARG A 205 2.54 -21.30 -10.77
CA ARG A 205 1.96 -21.77 -12.03
C ARG A 205 1.21 -20.62 -12.68
N VAL A 206 1.49 -20.37 -13.95
CA VAL A 206 0.85 -19.29 -14.72
C VAL A 206 -0.10 -19.90 -15.75
N ALA A 207 -1.34 -19.44 -15.75
CA ALA A 207 -2.37 -19.77 -16.72
C ALA A 207 -2.65 -18.58 -17.63
N SER A 208 -2.60 -18.79 -18.93
CA SER A 208 -2.76 -17.75 -19.94
C SER A 208 -3.44 -18.34 -21.17
N GLY A 209 -4.34 -17.58 -21.82
CA GLY A 209 -5.19 -18.14 -22.86
C GLY A 209 -6.23 -17.17 -23.42
N ASN A 210 -7.22 -17.72 -24.12
CA ASN A 210 -8.30 -16.99 -24.77
C ASN A 210 -9.44 -16.60 -23.82
N PHE A 211 -9.09 -16.05 -22.66
CA PHE A 211 -10.07 -15.66 -21.64
C PHE A 211 -10.85 -14.38 -22.00
N VAL A 212 -10.40 -13.61 -23.00
CA VAL A 212 -11.01 -12.33 -23.38
C VAL A 212 -11.65 -12.45 -24.76
N THR A 213 -12.97 -12.30 -24.81
CA THR A 213 -13.72 -12.11 -26.05
C THR A 213 -13.82 -10.62 -26.35
N ALA A 214 -13.47 -10.22 -27.56
CA ALA A 214 -13.49 -8.83 -28.00
C ALA A 214 -14.50 -8.58 -29.14
N LYS A 215 -14.73 -7.29 -29.40
CA LYS A 215 -15.44 -6.79 -30.57
C LYS A 215 -14.71 -5.53 -31.09
N PRO A 216 -14.82 -5.18 -32.38
CA PRO A 216 -14.22 -3.97 -32.90
C PRO A 216 -14.83 -2.73 -32.25
N LEU A 217 -14.01 -1.69 -32.04
CA LEU A 217 -14.51 -0.35 -31.72
C LEU A 217 -15.18 0.32 -32.92
N GLY A 218 -14.81 -0.10 -34.13
CA GLY A 218 -15.34 0.43 -35.39
C GLY A 218 -14.81 1.83 -35.69
N VAL A 219 -15.68 2.68 -36.24
CA VAL A 219 -15.34 4.03 -36.69
C VAL A 219 -15.60 5.06 -35.57
N ARG A 220 -14.57 5.81 -35.18
CA ARG A 220 -14.67 6.95 -34.25
C ARG A 220 -14.19 8.23 -34.91
N ASN A 221 -14.96 9.31 -34.78
CA ASN A 221 -14.62 10.62 -35.35
C ASN A 221 -14.25 10.56 -36.85
N GLY A 222 -14.92 9.67 -37.60
CA GLY A 222 -14.66 9.45 -39.03
C GLY A 222 -13.44 8.61 -39.38
N VAL A 223 -12.71 8.08 -38.38
CA VAL A 223 -11.55 7.19 -38.58
C VAL A 223 -11.91 5.76 -38.18
N ASP A 224 -11.68 4.81 -39.09
CA ASP A 224 -11.82 3.39 -38.81
C ASP A 224 -10.62 2.88 -37.99
N LEU A 225 -10.90 2.33 -36.80
CA LEU A 225 -9.88 1.80 -35.89
C LEU A 225 -9.47 0.36 -36.22
N GLN A 226 -10.13 -0.30 -37.19
CA GLN A 226 -9.80 -1.62 -37.71
C GLN A 226 -9.71 -2.69 -36.60
N HIS A 227 -8.54 -3.30 -36.37
CA HIS A 227 -8.34 -4.34 -35.36
C HIS A 227 -8.25 -3.81 -33.93
N THR A 228 -8.44 -2.51 -33.70
CA THR A 228 -8.57 -2.00 -32.33
C THR A 228 -9.97 -2.27 -31.81
N GLY A 229 -10.03 -2.97 -30.69
CA GLY A 229 -11.28 -3.45 -30.10
C GLY A 229 -11.52 -2.99 -28.68
N GLU A 230 -12.66 -3.42 -28.16
CA GLU A 230 -13.02 -3.34 -26.74
C GLU A 230 -13.47 -4.72 -26.25
N VAL A 231 -13.34 -4.95 -24.95
CA VAL A 231 -13.77 -6.19 -24.31
C VAL A 231 -15.28 -6.35 -24.46
N ARG A 232 -15.70 -7.48 -25.00
CA ARG A 232 -17.11 -7.88 -25.04
C ARG A 232 -17.49 -8.72 -23.83
N LYS A 233 -16.62 -9.66 -23.46
CA LYS A 233 -16.84 -10.61 -22.37
C LYS A 233 -15.52 -11.17 -21.86
N VAL A 234 -15.42 -11.36 -20.56
CA VAL A 234 -14.35 -12.13 -19.91
C VAL A 234 -14.90 -13.51 -19.53
N ASP A 235 -14.12 -14.57 -19.76
CA ASP A 235 -14.44 -15.93 -19.31
C ASP A 235 -14.18 -16.08 -17.81
N GLU A 236 -15.08 -15.50 -17.00
CA GLU A 236 -15.00 -15.54 -15.54
C GLU A 236 -14.91 -16.97 -15.00
N ILE A 237 -15.59 -17.93 -15.65
CA ILE A 237 -15.67 -19.32 -15.18
C ILE A 237 -14.33 -20.00 -15.42
N GLY A 238 -13.76 -19.83 -16.61
CA GLY A 238 -12.43 -20.32 -16.95
C GLY A 238 -11.37 -19.75 -16.01
N ILE A 239 -11.36 -18.43 -15.81
CA ILE A 239 -10.40 -17.77 -14.93
C ILE A 239 -10.56 -18.24 -13.48
N ARG A 240 -11.77 -18.25 -12.92
CA ARG A 240 -12.01 -18.69 -11.53
C ARG A 240 -11.49 -20.10 -11.27
N LYS A 241 -11.68 -21.04 -12.21
CA LYS A 241 -11.14 -22.40 -12.08
C LYS A 241 -9.62 -22.44 -11.98
N ARG A 242 -8.91 -21.63 -12.77
CA ARG A 242 -7.44 -21.54 -12.68
C ARG A 242 -7.00 -20.98 -11.33
N LEU A 243 -7.68 -19.93 -10.87
CA LEU A 243 -7.44 -19.33 -9.56
C LEU A 243 -7.75 -20.32 -8.41
N ASP A 244 -8.81 -21.14 -8.53
CA ASP A 244 -9.16 -22.19 -7.57
C ASP A 244 -8.08 -23.29 -7.50
N ASP A 245 -7.44 -23.58 -8.64
CA ASP A 245 -6.32 -24.51 -8.73
C ASP A 245 -5.00 -23.91 -8.19
N GLY A 246 -5.02 -22.67 -7.70
CA GLY A 246 -3.83 -21.95 -7.21
C GLY A 246 -2.90 -21.44 -8.31
N GLU A 247 -3.40 -21.31 -9.54
CA GLU A 247 -2.66 -20.73 -10.66
C GLU A 247 -2.86 -19.21 -10.70
N LEU A 248 -1.80 -18.48 -11.03
CA LEU A 248 -1.87 -17.06 -11.38
C LEU A 248 -2.37 -16.94 -12.82
N VAL A 249 -3.34 -16.05 -13.07
CA VAL A 249 -3.86 -15.84 -14.43
C VAL A 249 -3.20 -14.63 -15.07
N LEU A 250 -2.58 -14.80 -16.24
CA LEU A 250 -1.97 -13.72 -17.02
C LEU A 250 -2.83 -13.40 -18.25
N LEU A 251 -3.30 -12.15 -18.32
CA LEU A 251 -4.08 -11.60 -19.42
C LEU A 251 -3.23 -10.63 -20.24
N SER A 252 -3.16 -10.89 -21.53
CA SER A 252 -2.59 -9.96 -22.51
C SER A 252 -3.67 -8.99 -23.02
N PRO A 253 -3.29 -7.80 -23.50
CA PRO A 253 -4.21 -6.82 -24.10
C PRO A 253 -4.61 -7.23 -25.54
N LEU A 254 -5.07 -8.47 -25.65
CA LEU A 254 -5.61 -9.09 -26.86
C LEU A 254 -6.96 -9.69 -26.53
N GLY A 255 -7.88 -9.64 -27.48
CA GLY A 255 -9.13 -10.38 -27.40
C GLY A 255 -9.52 -10.97 -28.74
N TYR A 256 -10.41 -11.97 -28.68
CA TYR A 256 -10.78 -12.78 -29.83
C TYR A 256 -12.26 -12.63 -30.14
N SER A 257 -12.63 -12.58 -31.41
CA SER A 257 -14.04 -12.73 -31.80
C SER A 257 -14.43 -14.19 -31.94
N PRO A 258 -15.74 -14.51 -31.88
CA PRO A 258 -16.23 -15.84 -32.24
C PRO A 258 -15.93 -16.26 -33.70
N THR A 259 -15.61 -15.30 -34.57
CA THR A 259 -15.22 -15.53 -35.97
C THR A 259 -13.72 -15.81 -36.14
N GLY A 260 -12.92 -15.73 -35.07
CA GLY A 260 -11.49 -16.03 -35.09
C GLY A 260 -10.58 -14.83 -35.38
N GLU A 261 -11.13 -13.61 -35.39
CA GLU A 261 -10.35 -12.38 -35.51
C GLU A 261 -9.71 -12.02 -34.17
N VAL A 262 -8.60 -11.30 -34.24
CA VAL A 262 -7.83 -10.87 -33.07
C VAL A 262 -7.88 -9.36 -33.01
N PHE A 263 -8.19 -8.81 -31.83
CA PHE A 263 -8.25 -7.38 -31.61
C PHE A 263 -7.16 -6.93 -30.63
N ASN A 264 -6.56 -5.78 -30.94
CA ASN A 264 -5.71 -5.02 -30.03
C ASN A 264 -6.59 -4.27 -29.04
N LEU A 265 -6.45 -4.58 -27.74
CA LEU A 265 -7.22 -3.97 -26.66
C LEU A 265 -6.33 -3.02 -25.87
N THR A 266 -6.94 -2.16 -25.06
CA THR A 266 -6.17 -1.35 -24.10
C THR A 266 -5.99 -2.12 -22.78
N LEU A 267 -4.88 -1.87 -22.09
CA LEU A 267 -4.58 -2.45 -20.77
C LEU A 267 -5.72 -2.18 -19.78
N GLU A 268 -6.19 -0.93 -19.78
CA GLU A 268 -7.20 -0.42 -18.87
C GLU A 268 -8.54 -1.13 -19.10
N ASP A 269 -8.95 -1.33 -20.36
CA ASP A 269 -10.20 -2.00 -20.69
C ASP A 269 -10.21 -3.48 -20.28
N VAL A 270 -9.10 -4.18 -20.51
CA VAL A 270 -8.93 -5.58 -20.08
C VAL A 270 -8.91 -5.69 -18.55
N ALA A 271 -8.15 -4.83 -17.87
CA ALA A 271 -8.03 -4.84 -16.42
C ALA A 271 -9.35 -4.54 -15.72
N VAL A 272 -10.06 -3.49 -16.15
CA VAL A 272 -11.37 -3.11 -15.59
C VAL A 272 -12.39 -4.21 -15.86
N SER A 273 -12.47 -4.72 -17.10
CA SER A 273 -13.45 -5.76 -17.45
C SER A 273 -13.19 -7.06 -16.69
N ALA A 274 -11.93 -7.44 -16.50
CA ALA A 274 -11.55 -8.61 -15.70
C ALA A 274 -11.91 -8.41 -14.22
N ALA A 275 -11.58 -7.25 -13.65
CA ALA A 275 -11.89 -6.95 -12.25
C ALA A 275 -13.39 -6.97 -11.96
N ILE A 276 -14.20 -6.38 -12.83
CA ILE A 276 -15.66 -6.38 -12.72
C ILE A 276 -16.21 -7.81 -12.88
N ALA A 277 -15.81 -8.54 -13.93
CA ALA A 277 -16.34 -9.88 -14.19
C ALA A 277 -15.99 -10.89 -13.09
N LEU A 278 -14.85 -10.70 -12.42
CA LEU A 278 -14.40 -11.58 -11.35
C LEU A 278 -14.90 -11.18 -9.98
N ASP A 279 -15.60 -10.04 -9.84
CA ASP A 279 -15.95 -9.43 -8.55
C ASP A 279 -14.70 -9.26 -7.67
N ALA A 280 -13.66 -8.65 -8.27
CA ALA A 280 -12.37 -8.53 -7.63
C ALA A 280 -12.44 -7.60 -6.40
N ASP A 281 -11.82 -8.04 -5.29
CA ASP A 281 -11.73 -7.22 -4.08
C ASP A 281 -10.86 -5.98 -4.31
N LYS A 282 -9.85 -6.09 -5.20
CA LYS A 282 -8.95 -4.99 -5.55
C LYS A 282 -8.57 -5.01 -7.03
N LEU A 283 -8.56 -3.83 -7.64
CA LEU A 283 -7.86 -3.54 -8.88
C LEU A 283 -6.66 -2.61 -8.57
N ILE A 284 -5.47 -2.93 -9.06
CA ILE A 284 -4.25 -2.18 -8.77
C ILE A 284 -3.59 -1.82 -10.10
N PHE A 285 -3.42 -0.53 -10.40
CA PHE A 285 -2.65 -0.04 -11.54
C PHE A 285 -1.26 0.40 -11.08
N LEU A 286 -0.23 -0.13 -11.74
CA LEU A 286 1.15 0.36 -11.64
C LEU A 286 1.38 1.41 -12.72
N MET A 287 1.56 2.65 -12.31
CA MET A 287 1.75 3.84 -13.16
C MET A 287 3.13 4.47 -12.94
N ASP A 288 3.57 5.36 -13.83
CA ASP A 288 4.80 6.13 -13.67
C ASP A 288 4.63 7.19 -12.57
N ALA A 289 3.49 7.89 -12.55
CA ALA A 289 3.23 8.92 -11.55
C ALA A 289 3.00 8.33 -10.13
N PRO A 290 3.29 9.10 -9.05
CA PRO A 290 3.08 8.67 -7.66
C PRO A 290 1.67 8.20 -7.28
N GLY A 291 0.67 8.67 -8.01
CA GLY A 291 -0.77 8.53 -7.76
C GLY A 291 -1.46 9.77 -8.34
N VAL A 292 -2.64 10.13 -7.85
CA VAL A 292 -3.44 11.25 -8.35
C VAL A 292 -3.22 12.51 -7.55
N HIS A 293 -2.94 13.62 -8.22
CA HIS A 293 -2.72 14.91 -7.57
C HIS A 293 -3.96 15.81 -7.59
N ASN A 294 -4.08 16.66 -6.57
CA ASN A 294 -5.05 17.75 -6.60
C ASN A 294 -4.52 18.95 -7.38
N ALA A 295 -5.36 19.98 -7.58
CA ALA A 295 -4.98 21.19 -8.30
C ALA A 295 -3.78 21.95 -7.69
N ARG A 296 -3.41 21.68 -6.43
CA ARG A 296 -2.25 22.27 -5.73
C ARG A 296 -0.99 21.42 -5.85
N GLY A 297 -1.05 20.27 -6.54
CA GLY A 297 0.05 19.31 -6.65
C GLY A 297 0.21 18.40 -5.43
N GLU A 298 -0.78 18.33 -4.53
CA GLU A 298 -0.74 17.43 -3.38
C GLU A 298 -1.31 16.07 -3.77
N LEU A 299 -0.62 14.98 -3.43
CA LEU A 299 -1.08 13.61 -3.64
C LEU A 299 -2.35 13.33 -2.83
N LEU A 300 -3.40 12.90 -3.52
CA LEU A 300 -4.66 12.48 -2.93
C LEU A 300 -4.56 11.00 -2.54
N ARG A 301 -4.30 10.73 -1.26
CA ARG A 301 -4.20 9.36 -0.73
C ARG A 301 -5.46 8.53 -0.92
N GLU A 302 -6.60 9.18 -0.75
CA GLU A 302 -7.91 8.54 -0.84
C GLU A 302 -8.94 9.47 -1.51
N MET A 303 -9.85 8.88 -2.27
CA MET A 303 -11.02 9.58 -2.78
C MET A 303 -12.16 8.62 -3.11
N THR A 304 -13.38 9.13 -3.06
CA THR A 304 -14.53 8.38 -3.61
C THR A 304 -14.55 8.49 -5.13
N ALA A 305 -15.18 7.52 -5.81
CA ALA A 305 -15.42 7.55 -7.25
C ALA A 305 -16.16 8.84 -7.67
N HIS A 306 -17.07 9.34 -6.82
CA HIS A 306 -17.74 10.63 -7.04
C HIS A 306 -16.74 11.80 -7.06
N LYS A 307 -15.80 11.85 -6.10
CA LYS A 307 -14.77 12.90 -6.05
C LYS A 307 -13.80 12.79 -7.23
N ALA A 308 -13.43 11.58 -7.64
CA ALA A 308 -12.62 11.32 -8.83
C ALA A 308 -13.32 11.81 -10.11
N ARG A 309 -14.62 11.53 -10.29
CA ARG A 309 -15.41 12.07 -11.43
C ARG A 309 -15.43 13.58 -11.45
N ASN A 310 -15.61 14.23 -10.30
CA ASN A 310 -15.58 15.68 -10.22
C ASN A 310 -14.19 16.24 -10.56
N LEU A 311 -13.11 15.53 -10.20
CA LEU A 311 -11.76 15.92 -10.59
C LEU A 311 -11.58 15.84 -12.11
N LEU A 312 -11.96 14.72 -12.73
CA LEU A 312 -11.91 14.53 -14.19
C LEU A 312 -12.69 15.61 -14.95
N ARG A 313 -13.93 15.88 -14.55
CA ARG A 313 -14.76 16.94 -15.16
C ARG A 313 -14.11 18.32 -15.08
N ASN A 314 -13.55 18.67 -13.92
CA ASN A 314 -12.88 19.95 -13.73
C ASN A 314 -11.60 20.09 -14.57
N ILE A 315 -10.99 18.97 -14.95
CA ILE A 315 -9.84 18.95 -15.87
C ILE A 315 -10.37 19.22 -17.28
N ASP A 316 -11.32 18.42 -17.77
CA ASP A 316 -11.93 18.55 -19.10
C ASP A 316 -12.48 19.96 -19.36
N ASP A 317 -13.11 20.59 -18.35
CA ASP A 317 -13.69 21.93 -18.47
C ASP A 317 -12.62 23.05 -18.53
N LYS A 318 -11.44 22.84 -17.94
CA LYS A 318 -10.37 23.86 -17.85
C LYS A 318 -9.39 23.77 -19.01
N THR A 319 -9.23 22.58 -19.57
CA THR A 319 -8.34 22.33 -20.67
C THR A 319 -9.19 22.03 -21.90
N GLY A 320 -9.29 22.98 -22.83
CA GLY A 320 -9.71 22.62 -24.18
C GLY A 320 -8.88 21.43 -24.67
N ALA A 321 -9.47 20.60 -25.54
CA ALA A 321 -9.10 19.19 -25.83
C ALA A 321 -7.60 18.81 -26.03
N ASP A 322 -6.66 19.76 -26.06
CA ASP A 322 -5.23 19.58 -26.35
C ASP A 322 -4.27 20.05 -25.25
N GLN A 323 -4.72 20.35 -24.02
CA GLN A 323 -3.82 20.74 -22.92
C GLN A 323 -3.93 19.78 -21.74
N THR A 324 -2.87 19.07 -21.37
CA THR A 324 -2.82 18.37 -20.08
C THR A 324 -2.55 19.42 -18.98
N PRO A 325 -3.33 19.47 -17.88
CA PRO A 325 -3.03 20.35 -16.77
C PRO A 325 -1.59 20.15 -16.26
N GLN A 326 -0.94 21.21 -15.80
CA GLN A 326 0.47 21.16 -15.39
C GLN A 326 0.79 20.11 -14.30
N ASN A 327 -0.22 19.71 -13.51
CA ASN A 327 -0.11 18.71 -12.44
C ASN A 327 -0.95 17.45 -12.72
N PHE A 328 -1.31 17.19 -13.99
CA PHE A 328 -2.03 15.98 -14.38
C PHE A 328 -1.24 15.20 -15.42
N SER A 329 -0.83 13.98 -15.11
CA SER A 329 -0.03 13.16 -16.04
C SER A 329 -0.91 12.42 -17.05
N GLU A 330 -0.31 11.98 -18.16
CA GLU A 330 -1.02 11.11 -19.12
C GLU A 330 -1.52 9.82 -18.44
N ASP A 331 -0.71 9.24 -17.56
CA ASP A 331 -1.06 8.08 -16.74
C ASP A 331 -2.29 8.31 -15.87
N GLU A 332 -2.38 9.46 -15.21
CA GLU A 332 -3.59 9.83 -14.46
C GLU A 332 -4.80 9.91 -15.42
N GLY A 333 -4.59 10.38 -16.66
CA GLY A 333 -5.62 10.41 -17.71
C GLY A 333 -6.10 9.05 -18.17
N TYR A 334 -5.22 8.04 -18.23
CA TYR A 334 -5.62 6.67 -18.61
C TYR A 334 -6.23 5.90 -17.42
N TYR A 335 -5.57 5.93 -16.26
CA TYR A 335 -5.87 5.03 -15.15
C TYR A 335 -6.95 5.58 -14.20
N LEU A 336 -7.09 6.90 -14.02
CA LEU A 336 -8.13 7.45 -13.14
C LEU A 336 -9.55 7.19 -13.69
N PRO A 337 -9.86 7.41 -14.98
CA PRO A 337 -11.17 7.03 -15.52
C PRO A 337 -11.41 5.53 -15.46
N ALA A 338 -10.37 4.72 -15.69
CA ALA A 338 -10.46 3.26 -15.58
C ALA A 338 -10.80 2.81 -14.16
N ALA A 339 -10.14 3.39 -13.15
CA ALA A 339 -10.40 3.11 -11.75
C ALA A 339 -11.82 3.51 -11.32
N VAL A 340 -12.32 4.65 -11.79
CA VAL A 340 -13.72 5.06 -11.56
C VAL A 340 -14.68 4.04 -12.17
N ARG A 341 -14.46 3.61 -13.43
CA ARG A 341 -15.30 2.60 -14.09
C ARG A 341 -15.29 1.27 -13.33
N ALA A 342 -14.14 0.85 -12.80
CA ALA A 342 -14.05 -0.37 -12.00
C ALA A 342 -14.89 -0.27 -10.71
N CYS A 343 -14.76 0.83 -9.96
CA CYS A 343 -15.55 1.04 -8.76
C CYS A 343 -17.05 1.13 -9.06
N ASP A 344 -17.46 1.85 -10.11
CA ASP A 344 -18.87 1.90 -10.54
C ASP A 344 -19.40 0.53 -11.01
N GLY A 345 -18.50 -0.37 -11.42
CA GLY A 345 -18.80 -1.76 -11.77
C GLY A 345 -18.81 -2.73 -10.58
N GLY A 346 -18.64 -2.24 -9.35
CA GLY A 346 -18.70 -3.05 -8.12
C GLY A 346 -17.35 -3.47 -7.54
N VAL A 347 -16.23 -3.11 -8.16
CA VAL A 347 -14.90 -3.38 -7.59
C VAL A 347 -14.71 -2.56 -6.32
N ALA A 348 -14.56 -3.23 -5.18
CA ALA A 348 -14.59 -2.58 -3.87
C ALA A 348 -13.55 -1.46 -3.73
N ARG A 349 -12.32 -1.69 -4.21
CA ARG A 349 -11.23 -0.71 -4.16
C ARG A 349 -10.36 -0.76 -5.41
N THR A 350 -10.07 0.41 -5.97
CA THR A 350 -9.03 0.55 -7.00
C THR A 350 -7.85 1.35 -6.46
N HIS A 351 -6.63 0.90 -6.73
CA HIS A 351 -5.40 1.53 -6.28
C HIS A 351 -4.60 2.01 -7.49
N LEU A 352 -4.11 3.24 -7.43
CA LEU A 352 -3.24 3.86 -8.42
C LEU A 352 -1.91 4.15 -7.74
N ILE A 353 -0.87 3.36 -8.07
CA ILE A 353 0.40 3.39 -7.36
C ILE A 353 1.59 3.45 -8.32
N SER A 354 2.68 4.09 -7.89
CA SER A 354 3.87 4.21 -8.74
C SER A 354 4.66 2.90 -8.84
N ARG A 355 5.03 2.51 -10.06
CA ARG A 355 5.93 1.38 -10.35
C ARG A 355 7.39 1.65 -9.97
N HIS A 356 7.77 2.90 -9.71
CA HIS A 356 9.15 3.26 -9.40
C HIS A 356 9.52 3.06 -7.93
N VAL A 357 8.54 2.71 -7.09
CA VAL A 357 8.75 2.42 -5.67
C VAL A 357 9.00 0.92 -5.49
N ASP A 358 10.14 0.57 -4.90
CA ASP A 358 10.43 -0.82 -4.54
C ASP A 358 9.45 -1.34 -3.48
N GLY A 359 8.87 -2.51 -3.70
CA GLY A 359 7.82 -3.06 -2.84
C GLY A 359 6.52 -2.24 -2.86
N ALA A 360 6.21 -1.53 -3.96
CA ALA A 360 5.06 -0.62 -4.05
C ALA A 360 3.74 -1.28 -3.62
N ILE A 361 3.50 -2.50 -4.09
CA ILE A 361 2.25 -3.24 -3.81
C ILE A 361 2.18 -3.59 -2.33
N VAL A 362 3.28 -4.06 -1.75
CA VAL A 362 3.32 -4.44 -0.33
C VAL A 362 3.14 -3.21 0.56
N GLN A 363 3.79 -2.09 0.22
CA GLN A 363 3.64 -0.84 0.95
C GLN A 363 2.21 -0.29 0.86
N GLU A 364 1.57 -0.37 -0.30
CA GLU A 364 0.18 0.06 -0.47
C GLU A 364 -0.80 -0.81 0.33
N LEU A 365 -0.63 -2.13 0.32
CA LEU A 365 -1.62 -3.06 0.87
C LEU A 365 -1.46 -3.32 2.37
N PHE A 366 -0.23 -3.30 2.90
CA PHE A 366 0.06 -3.65 4.30
C PHE A 366 0.33 -2.44 5.20
N THR A 367 0.07 -1.23 4.70
CA THR A 367 0.09 -0.01 5.50
C THR A 367 -1.27 0.67 5.46
N HIS A 368 -1.62 1.35 6.54
CA HIS A 368 -2.93 2.01 6.65
C HIS A 368 -3.06 3.24 5.74
N ASP A 369 -1.97 4.00 5.56
CA ASP A 369 -1.98 5.24 4.77
C ASP A 369 -1.72 4.99 3.27
N GLY A 370 -1.14 3.83 2.90
CA GLY A 370 -0.71 3.52 1.54
C GLY A 370 0.41 4.44 1.01
N ILE A 371 0.83 4.20 -0.22
CA ILE A 371 1.84 5.01 -0.94
C ILE A 371 1.29 5.72 -2.17
N GLY A 372 0.14 5.31 -2.71
CA GLY A 372 -0.48 5.95 -3.86
C GLY A 372 -1.84 6.56 -3.54
N THR A 373 -2.77 6.37 -4.49
CA THR A 373 -4.15 6.83 -4.41
C THR A 373 -5.11 5.65 -4.43
N MET A 374 -5.91 5.53 -3.38
CA MET A 374 -7.01 4.57 -3.32
C MET A 374 -8.34 5.24 -3.69
N ILE A 375 -9.12 4.55 -4.52
CA ILE A 375 -10.45 4.95 -4.96
C ILE A 375 -11.46 3.91 -4.49
N THR A 376 -12.56 4.39 -3.89
CA THR A 376 -13.65 3.57 -3.38
C THR A 376 -15.00 4.12 -3.82
N GLU A 377 -16.04 3.31 -3.83
CA GLU A 377 -17.40 3.81 -4.12
C GLU A 377 -17.89 4.74 -2.99
N GLU A 378 -17.83 4.25 -1.75
CA GLU A 378 -18.26 4.96 -0.56
C GLU A 378 -17.07 5.55 0.23
N PRO A 379 -17.28 6.61 1.04
CA PRO A 379 -16.26 7.12 1.95
C PRO A 379 -15.82 6.04 2.95
N LEU A 380 -14.51 5.90 3.15
CA LEU A 380 -13.94 4.97 4.14
C LEU A 380 -14.15 5.42 5.59
N GLU A 381 -14.53 6.68 5.79
CA GLU A 381 -14.80 7.24 7.10
C GLU A 381 -16.28 7.16 7.43
N THR A 382 -16.59 6.47 8.52
CA THR A 382 -17.94 6.41 9.07
C THR A 382 -17.94 6.89 10.52
N MET A 383 -19.07 7.44 10.97
CA MET A 383 -19.32 7.80 12.35
C MET A 383 -20.55 7.04 12.84
N ARG A 384 -20.42 6.35 13.97
CA ARG A 384 -21.49 5.53 14.55
C ARG A 384 -21.39 5.45 16.06
N GLN A 385 -22.44 4.93 16.69
CA GLN A 385 -22.38 4.49 18.08
C GLN A 385 -21.39 3.33 18.21
N ALA A 386 -20.63 3.34 19.31
CA ALA A 386 -19.66 2.29 19.59
C ALA A 386 -20.37 1.01 20.06
N GLU A 387 -19.80 -0.12 19.67
CA GLU A 387 -20.21 -1.46 20.05
C GLU A 387 -19.13 -2.13 20.91
N ILE A 388 -19.47 -3.25 21.55
CA ILE A 388 -18.53 -3.98 22.43
C ILE A 388 -17.22 -4.34 21.71
N GLY A 389 -17.29 -4.64 20.41
CA GLY A 389 -16.10 -4.93 19.58
C GLY A 389 -15.11 -3.76 19.49
N ASP A 390 -15.56 -2.52 19.66
CA ASP A 390 -14.72 -1.32 19.50
C ASP A 390 -13.87 -1.02 20.75
N VAL A 391 -14.16 -1.66 21.89
CA VAL A 391 -13.48 -1.38 23.17
C VAL A 391 -11.97 -1.50 23.03
N GLY A 392 -11.48 -2.50 22.29
CA GLY A 392 -10.05 -2.66 22.02
C GLY A 392 -9.45 -1.47 21.25
N GLY A 393 -10.11 -1.02 20.19
CA GLY A 393 -9.67 0.11 19.38
C GLY A 393 -9.73 1.44 20.15
N ILE A 394 -10.78 1.65 20.93
CA ILE A 394 -10.92 2.83 21.80
C ILE A 394 -9.79 2.86 22.84
N LEU A 395 -9.49 1.73 23.50
CA LEU A 395 -8.39 1.64 24.46
C LEU A 395 -7.05 2.02 23.81
N GLN A 396 -6.74 1.43 22.65
CA GLN A 396 -5.51 1.72 21.91
C GLN A 396 -5.41 3.21 21.52
N LEU A 397 -6.53 3.85 21.21
CA LEU A 397 -6.61 5.27 20.87
C LEU A 397 -6.35 6.19 22.09
N ILE A 398 -6.91 5.86 23.25
CA ILE A 398 -6.91 6.75 24.42
C ILE A 398 -5.70 6.55 25.35
N GLU A 399 -5.13 5.34 25.42
CA GLU A 399 -4.02 4.97 26.30
C GLU A 399 -2.85 5.99 26.29
N PRO A 400 -2.35 6.45 25.13
CA PRO A 400 -1.28 7.46 25.12
C PRO A 400 -1.70 8.78 25.78
N MET A 401 -2.94 9.21 25.61
CA MET A 401 -3.46 10.46 26.18
C MET A 401 -3.72 10.32 27.68
N GLU A 402 -4.07 9.12 28.16
CA GLU A 402 -4.17 8.82 29.58
C GLU A 402 -2.78 8.84 30.25
N ALA A 403 -1.77 8.26 29.60
CA ALA A 403 -0.39 8.28 30.08
C ALA A 403 0.20 9.70 30.16
N GLU A 404 -0.17 10.57 29.22
CA GLU A 404 0.18 12.00 29.24
C GLU A 404 -0.66 12.83 30.24
N GLY A 405 -1.64 12.22 30.92
CA GLY A 405 -2.52 12.87 31.89
C GLY A 405 -3.59 13.79 31.27
N ILE A 406 -3.73 13.79 29.94
CA ILE A 406 -4.75 14.54 29.20
C ILE A 406 -6.13 13.95 29.50
N LEU A 407 -6.27 12.63 29.32
CA LEU A 407 -7.52 11.91 29.60
C LEU A 407 -7.51 11.24 30.98
N VAL A 408 -8.70 11.01 31.53
CA VAL A 408 -8.87 10.20 32.74
C VAL A 408 -8.72 8.74 32.36
N ARG A 409 -7.92 8.00 33.13
CA ARG A 409 -7.71 6.56 32.93
C ARG A 409 -9.02 5.77 32.98
N ARG A 410 -9.26 4.91 31.99
CA ARG A 410 -10.41 4.00 31.94
C ARG A 410 -9.94 2.56 31.77
N GLY A 411 -10.40 1.68 32.66
CA GLY A 411 -10.18 0.24 32.51
C GLY A 411 -11.10 -0.36 31.45
N ARG A 412 -10.71 -1.51 30.90
CA ARG A 412 -11.50 -2.26 29.92
C ARG A 412 -12.94 -2.53 30.41
N GLU A 413 -13.08 -3.06 31.62
CA GLU A 413 -14.39 -3.40 32.20
C GLU A 413 -15.33 -2.18 32.25
N ARG A 414 -14.79 -1.01 32.59
CA ARG A 414 -15.56 0.23 32.62
C ARG A 414 -16.00 0.66 31.22
N LEU A 415 -15.12 0.55 30.23
CA LEU A 415 -15.48 0.84 28.84
C LEU A 415 -16.53 -0.13 28.32
N GLU A 416 -16.45 -1.42 28.63
CA GLU A 416 -17.46 -2.41 28.26
C GLU A 416 -18.83 -2.07 28.85
N MET A 417 -18.88 -1.65 30.12
CA MET A 417 -20.12 -1.22 30.78
C MET A 417 -20.70 0.08 30.20
N GLU A 418 -19.83 1.02 29.83
CA GLU A 418 -20.21 2.37 29.39
C GLU A 418 -20.24 2.50 27.85
N ILE A 419 -20.00 1.43 27.09
CA ILE A 419 -19.75 1.49 25.63
C ILE A 419 -20.89 2.16 24.86
N SER A 420 -22.13 1.99 25.31
CA SER A 420 -23.31 2.62 24.71
C SER A 420 -23.29 4.15 24.79
N HIS A 421 -22.44 4.75 25.62
CA HIS A 421 -22.23 6.20 25.67
C HIS A 421 -21.19 6.69 24.67
N PHE A 422 -20.43 5.79 24.04
CA PHE A 422 -19.37 6.17 23.12
C PHE A 422 -19.87 6.26 21.68
N PHE A 423 -19.34 7.22 20.97
CA PHE A 423 -19.38 7.34 19.52
C PHE A 423 -17.96 7.20 19.00
N VAL A 424 -17.82 6.51 17.87
CA VAL A 424 -16.54 6.30 17.22
C VAL A 424 -16.57 6.83 15.80
N MET A 425 -15.42 7.32 15.36
CA MET A 425 -15.11 7.49 13.94
C MET A 425 -14.21 6.33 13.54
N GLU A 426 -14.68 5.55 12.58
CA GLU A 426 -13.97 4.42 12.00
C GLU A 426 -13.46 4.84 10.63
N HIS A 427 -12.21 4.51 10.33
CA HIS A 427 -11.63 4.60 9.00
C HIS A 427 -11.09 3.23 8.63
N ASP A 428 -11.69 2.63 7.60
CA ASP A 428 -11.30 1.31 7.07
C ASP A 428 -11.15 0.22 8.15
N GLY A 429 -12.16 0.05 9.01
CA GLY A 429 -12.13 -0.93 10.11
C GLY A 429 -11.33 -0.50 11.34
N VAL A 430 -10.63 0.64 11.31
CA VAL A 430 -9.79 1.12 12.42
C VAL A 430 -10.46 2.30 13.12
N ILE A 431 -10.57 2.23 14.45
CA ILE A 431 -11.07 3.35 15.26
C ILE A 431 -10.03 4.47 15.31
N ILE A 432 -10.33 5.58 14.64
CA ILE A 432 -9.42 6.75 14.54
C ILE A 432 -9.84 7.92 15.44
N ALA A 433 -11.09 7.95 15.90
CA ALA A 433 -11.55 8.93 16.88
C ALA A 433 -12.66 8.36 17.77
N CYS A 434 -12.78 8.88 18.99
CA CYS A 434 -13.89 8.55 19.87
C CYS A 434 -14.31 9.75 20.72
N ALA A 435 -15.57 9.77 21.13
CA ALA A 435 -16.10 10.67 22.16
C ALA A 435 -17.16 9.91 22.97
N ALA A 436 -17.32 10.27 24.24
CA ALA A 436 -18.35 9.74 25.11
C ALA A 436 -19.36 10.84 25.46
N LEU A 437 -20.65 10.50 25.45
CA LEU A 437 -21.75 11.37 25.79
C LEU A 437 -22.54 10.80 26.97
N TYR A 438 -22.38 11.40 28.15
CA TYR A 438 -23.07 10.99 29.37
C TYR A 438 -24.26 11.92 29.64
N PRO A 439 -25.50 11.44 29.49
CA PRO A 439 -26.69 12.26 29.67
C PRO A 439 -27.02 12.50 31.15
N PHE A 440 -27.51 13.71 31.45
CA PHE A 440 -28.15 14.11 32.70
C PHE A 440 -29.57 14.60 32.36
N PRO A 441 -30.55 13.68 32.22
CA PRO A 441 -31.86 13.98 31.64
C PRO A 441 -32.64 15.04 32.43
N ASP A 442 -32.57 15.01 33.76
CA ASP A 442 -33.29 15.94 34.65
C ASP A 442 -32.85 17.39 34.42
N ASP A 443 -31.57 17.61 34.15
CA ASP A 443 -30.97 18.91 33.86
C ASP A 443 -31.04 19.29 32.37
N ARG A 444 -31.49 18.37 31.50
CA ARG A 444 -31.38 18.46 30.03
C ARG A 444 -29.97 18.82 29.57
N LYS A 445 -28.96 18.31 30.28
CA LYS A 445 -27.53 18.52 30.01
C LYS A 445 -26.86 17.19 29.69
N ALA A 446 -25.73 17.21 28.99
CA ALA A 446 -24.89 16.03 28.84
C ALA A 446 -23.40 16.40 28.94
N GLU A 447 -22.61 15.50 29.51
CA GLU A 447 -21.16 15.62 29.50
C GLU A 447 -20.63 15.07 28.18
N LEU A 448 -19.88 15.89 27.44
CA LEU A 448 -19.02 15.42 26.37
C LEU A 448 -17.64 15.12 26.96
N ALA A 449 -17.27 13.85 26.98
CA ALA A 449 -16.05 13.35 27.58
C ALA A 449 -15.26 12.51 26.58
N CYS A 450 -14.01 12.18 26.94
CA CYS A 450 -13.17 11.27 26.15
C CYS A 450 -12.99 11.64 24.68
N VAL A 451 -13.05 12.92 24.33
CA VAL A 451 -12.83 13.36 22.95
C VAL A 451 -11.36 13.11 22.60
N ALA A 452 -11.14 12.16 21.70
CA ALA A 452 -9.82 11.72 21.27
C ALA A 452 -9.81 11.53 19.76
N VAL A 453 -8.75 12.01 19.11
CA VAL A 453 -8.47 11.77 17.70
C VAL A 453 -7.03 11.27 17.59
N HIS A 454 -6.84 10.18 16.84
CA HIS A 454 -5.55 9.56 16.59
C HIS A 454 -4.58 10.60 16.02
N ARG A 455 -3.30 10.57 16.44
CA ARG A 455 -2.34 11.65 16.15
C ARG A 455 -2.18 11.93 14.66
N ASN A 456 -2.17 10.89 13.83
CA ASN A 456 -2.05 10.98 12.38
C ASN A 456 -3.31 11.59 11.72
N PHE A 457 -4.46 11.50 12.41
CA PHE A 457 -5.78 11.92 11.92
C PHE A 457 -6.25 13.27 12.49
N ARG A 458 -5.43 13.94 13.32
CA ARG A 458 -5.80 15.22 13.94
C ARG A 458 -6.00 16.36 12.93
N ARG A 459 -5.37 16.27 11.75
CA ARG A 459 -5.56 17.23 10.65
C ARG A 459 -6.81 16.84 9.85
N GLY A 460 -7.55 17.82 9.33
CA GLY A 460 -8.75 17.57 8.51
C GLY A 460 -10.10 17.63 9.25
N GLY A 461 -10.18 18.34 10.37
CA GLY A 461 -11.46 18.68 11.01
C GLY A 461 -12.23 17.50 11.63
N ARG A 462 -11.59 16.34 11.86
CA ARG A 462 -12.24 15.15 12.43
C ARG A 462 -12.76 15.37 13.85
N GLY A 463 -12.03 16.10 14.68
CA GLY A 463 -12.52 16.51 16.00
C GLY A 463 -13.79 17.37 15.90
N ASP A 464 -13.86 18.26 14.90
CA ASP A 464 -15.02 19.13 14.68
C ASP A 464 -16.24 18.33 14.23
N ARG A 465 -16.01 17.39 13.30
CA ARG A 465 -17.03 16.45 12.83
C ARG A 465 -17.57 15.58 13.98
N LEU A 466 -16.68 15.05 14.81
CA LEU A 466 -17.06 14.23 15.98
C LEU A 466 -17.84 15.04 17.02
N LEU A 467 -17.43 16.28 17.29
CA LEU A 467 -18.19 17.18 18.17
C LEU A 467 -19.57 17.46 17.58
N LYS A 468 -19.65 17.83 16.31
CA LYS A 468 -20.92 18.13 15.64
C LYS A 468 -21.86 16.92 15.67
N TYR A 469 -21.34 15.73 15.39
CA TYR A 469 -22.10 14.48 15.49
C TYR A 469 -22.61 14.24 16.91
N SER A 470 -21.75 14.46 17.93
CA SER A 470 -22.15 14.33 19.33
C SER A 470 -23.23 15.35 19.74
N GLU A 471 -23.19 16.58 19.19
CA GLU A 471 -24.23 17.59 19.40
C GLU A 471 -25.57 17.18 18.77
N GLU A 472 -25.54 16.65 17.55
CA GLU A 472 -26.73 16.13 16.86
C GLU A 472 -27.37 14.99 17.66
N GLN A 473 -26.56 14.01 18.09
CA GLN A 473 -27.01 12.91 18.95
C GLN A 473 -27.56 13.38 20.30
N ALA A 474 -27.00 14.45 20.88
CA ALA A 474 -27.52 15.03 22.11
C ALA A 474 -28.88 15.70 21.90
N ARG A 475 -29.05 16.46 20.80
CA ARG A 475 -30.34 17.11 20.45
C ARG A 475 -31.44 16.09 20.24
N GLU A 476 -31.15 14.98 19.54
CA GLU A 476 -32.11 13.87 19.34
C GLU A 476 -32.61 13.28 20.65
N ARG A 477 -31.79 13.31 21.71
CA ARG A 477 -32.13 12.85 23.07
C ARG A 477 -32.76 13.94 23.95
N GLY A 478 -33.09 15.11 23.39
CA GLY A 478 -33.72 16.23 24.11
C GLY A 478 -32.77 17.04 25.01
N ILE A 479 -31.46 16.87 24.86
CA ILE A 479 -30.44 17.64 25.58
C ILE A 479 -30.33 19.04 24.97
N ARG A 480 -30.18 20.06 25.82
CA ARG A 480 -30.13 21.49 25.44
C ARG A 480 -28.78 22.14 25.69
N ALA A 481 -27.90 21.48 26.43
CA ALA A 481 -26.55 21.97 26.65
C ALA A 481 -25.56 20.81 26.85
N LEU A 482 -24.37 20.98 26.29
CA LEU A 482 -23.21 20.13 26.55
C LEU A 482 -22.28 20.82 27.52
N PHE A 483 -21.65 20.05 28.39
CA PHE A 483 -20.54 20.53 29.20
C PHE A 483 -19.31 19.61 29.04
N VAL A 484 -18.13 20.20 29.19
CA VAL A 484 -16.84 19.51 29.10
C VAL A 484 -15.96 19.89 30.28
N LEU A 485 -15.13 18.95 30.71
CA LEU A 485 -14.11 19.16 31.73
C LEU A 485 -12.75 18.92 31.11
N THR A 486 -11.89 19.94 31.06
CA THR A 486 -10.56 19.84 30.43
C THR A 486 -9.46 20.47 31.29
N THR A 487 -8.26 19.90 31.20
CA THR A 487 -7.05 20.40 31.87
C THR A 487 -6.06 21.06 30.92
N ARG A 488 -6.16 20.80 29.61
CA ARG A 488 -5.18 21.25 28.61
C ARG A 488 -5.75 21.74 27.28
N THR A 489 -7.03 21.47 26.99
CA THR A 489 -7.60 21.65 25.63
C THR A 489 -8.65 22.76 25.59
N GLU A 490 -8.48 23.83 26.39
CA GLU A 490 -9.46 24.90 26.56
C GLU A 490 -9.77 25.67 25.28
N HIS A 491 -8.74 26.13 24.57
CA HIS A 491 -8.90 26.98 23.39
C HIS A 491 -9.71 26.31 22.28
N TRP A 492 -9.53 25.00 22.09
CA TRP A 492 -10.27 24.25 21.09
C TRP A 492 -11.78 24.31 21.33
N PHE A 493 -12.23 24.16 22.59
CA PHE A 493 -13.64 24.24 22.95
C PHE A 493 -14.18 25.69 22.89
N LEU A 494 -13.39 26.68 23.33
CA LEU A 494 -13.77 28.09 23.27
C LEU A 494 -14.05 28.55 21.83
N GLU A 495 -13.18 28.19 20.88
CA GLU A 495 -13.37 28.47 19.44
C GLU A 495 -14.64 27.83 18.85
N ARG A 496 -15.21 26.83 19.53
CA ARG A 496 -16.39 26.07 19.09
C ARG A 496 -17.65 26.42 19.86
N GLY A 497 -17.64 27.54 20.58
CA GLY A 497 -18.81 28.13 21.24
C GLY A 497 -19.07 27.59 22.65
N PHE A 498 -18.12 26.89 23.26
CA PHE A 498 -18.16 26.62 24.69
C PHE A 498 -17.71 27.87 25.45
N VAL A 499 -18.31 28.11 26.62
CA VAL A 499 -17.98 29.23 27.52
C VAL A 499 -17.51 28.66 28.86
N GLU A 500 -16.43 29.20 29.42
CA GLU A 500 -15.94 28.78 30.74
C GLU A 500 -16.96 29.14 31.82
N THR A 501 -17.27 28.19 32.69
CA THR A 501 -18.22 28.36 33.80
C THR A 501 -17.64 27.83 35.10
N ASP A 502 -18.31 28.12 36.21
CA ASP A 502 -17.97 27.55 37.50
C ASP A 502 -18.47 26.09 37.64
N VAL A 503 -17.86 25.33 38.55
CA VAL A 503 -18.28 23.95 38.88
C VAL A 503 -19.73 23.89 39.36
N ASN A 504 -20.23 24.96 39.99
CA ASN A 504 -21.61 25.07 40.45
C ASN A 504 -22.65 25.04 39.31
N GLU A 505 -22.25 25.24 38.05
CA GLU A 505 -23.12 25.17 36.88
C GLU A 505 -23.29 23.74 36.33
N LEU A 506 -22.54 22.77 36.85
CA LEU A 506 -22.68 21.35 36.49
C LEU A 506 -23.98 20.76 37.06
N PRO A 507 -24.53 19.68 36.46
CA PRO A 507 -25.57 18.87 37.09
C PRO A 507 -25.20 18.47 38.53
N PRO A 508 -26.12 18.49 39.51
CA PRO A 508 -25.82 18.17 40.91
C PRO A 508 -25.14 16.81 41.09
N ALA A 509 -25.58 15.79 40.33
CA ALA A 509 -24.96 14.46 40.33
C ALA A 509 -23.50 14.49 39.86
N LYS A 510 -23.15 15.38 38.92
CA LYS A 510 -21.78 15.54 38.43
C LYS A 510 -20.91 16.35 39.37
N GLN A 511 -21.46 17.35 40.05
CA GLN A 511 -20.73 18.16 41.06
C GLN A 511 -20.14 17.27 42.16
N GLN A 512 -20.91 16.28 42.64
CA GLN A 512 -20.47 15.33 43.67
C GLN A 512 -19.29 14.44 43.22
N LEU A 513 -19.17 14.21 41.91
CA LEU A 513 -18.14 13.37 41.30
C LEU A 513 -16.95 14.20 40.75
N TYR A 514 -16.94 15.51 40.96
CA TYR A 514 -15.89 16.38 40.46
C TYR A 514 -14.55 16.11 41.18
N ASN A 515 -13.51 15.82 40.41
CA ASN A 515 -12.18 15.55 40.97
C ASN A 515 -11.41 16.86 41.21
N PHE A 516 -11.46 17.35 42.45
CA PHE A 516 -10.75 18.57 42.88
C PHE A 516 -9.21 18.49 42.80
N GLN A 517 -8.62 17.29 42.72
CA GLN A 517 -7.17 17.14 42.52
C GLN A 517 -6.77 17.41 41.07
N ARG A 518 -7.62 17.08 40.09
CA ARG A 518 -7.38 17.37 38.67
C ARG A 518 -7.60 18.84 38.29
N ARG A 519 -8.38 19.59 39.08
CA ARG A 519 -8.70 21.02 38.86
C ARG A 519 -9.07 21.32 37.40
N SER A 520 -9.92 20.48 36.80
CA SER A 520 -10.34 20.63 35.41
C SER A 520 -11.27 21.83 35.25
N LYS A 521 -10.99 22.70 34.29
CA LYS A 521 -11.88 23.82 33.96
C LYS A 521 -13.18 23.28 33.34
N VAL A 522 -14.30 23.91 33.70
CA VAL A 522 -15.62 23.55 33.21
C VAL A 522 -16.00 24.51 32.08
N PHE A 523 -16.47 23.95 30.96
CA PHE A 523 -17.02 24.75 29.88
C PHE A 523 -18.39 24.23 29.46
N VAL A 524 -19.30 25.13 29.09
CA VAL A 524 -20.67 24.81 28.71
C VAL A 524 -20.99 25.43 27.35
N LYS A 525 -21.68 24.67 26.49
CA LYS A 525 -22.23 25.12 25.21
C LYS A 525 -23.72 24.79 25.16
N LYS A 526 -24.54 25.78 24.83
CA LYS A 526 -25.96 25.55 24.51
C LYS A 526 -26.05 25.02 23.08
N ILE A 527 -26.85 23.98 22.85
CA ILE A 527 -26.93 23.26 21.58
C ILE A 527 -28.33 23.26 20.99
#